data_AF-A0A959X8F2-F1
#
_entry.id   AF-A0A959X8F2-F1
#
_cell.length_a   1.000
_cell.length_b   1.000
_cell.length_c   1.000
_cell.angle_alpha   90.00
_cell.angle_beta   90.00
_cell.angle_gamma   90.00
#
_symmetry.space_group_name_H-M   'P 1'
#
loop_
_entity.id
_entity.type
_entity.pdbx_description
1 polymer ?
#
loop_
_entity_poly.entity_id
_entity_poly.type
_entity_poly.pdbx_seq_one_letter_code
_entity_poly.pdbx_strand_id
1 'polypeptide(L)' 'DKMDKTIVVLVEDRVKHPLYGKVMTKSSRLKAHDETNDAGIGDRVRVMETRPLSATKRWRLIEIVERAK' A
#
# COMPACT_ATOMS: atom_id res chain seq x y z
N ASP A 1 3.77 11.58 5.59
CA ASP A 1 4.86 10.61 5.43
C ASP A 1 5.94 10.85 6.49
N LYS A 2 6.62 9.82 7.00
CA LYS A 2 7.67 9.99 8.05
C LYS A 2 9.03 9.44 7.64
N MET A 3 9.07 8.59 6.61
CA MET A 3 10.29 8.01 6.07
C MET A 3 10.63 8.73 4.77
N ASP A 4 11.92 8.84 4.44
CA ASP A 4 12.33 9.40 3.15
C ASP A 4 12.06 8.37 2.01
N LYS A 5 11.47 8.85 0.91
CA LYS A 5 11.21 8.07 -0.32
C LYS A 5 10.44 6.77 -0.11
N THR A 6 9.62 6.72 0.95
CA THR A 6 8.97 5.48 1.40
C THR A 6 7.62 5.74 2.01
N ILE A 7 6.58 5.31 1.32
CA ILE A 7 5.21 5.36 1.83
C ILE A 7 4.80 4.00 2.44
N VAL A 8 4.00 4.05 3.50
CA VAL A 8 3.33 2.88 4.08
C VAL A 8 1.89 2.87 3.58
N VAL A 9 1.54 1.85 2.81
CA VAL A 9 0.22 1.69 2.20
C VAL A 9 -0.55 0.61 2.96
N LEU A 10 -1.81 0.91 3.32
CA LEU A 10 -2.74 -0.08 3.85
C LEU A 10 -3.53 -0.68 2.68
N VAL A 11 -3.47 -1.99 2.54
CA VAL A 11 -4.30 -2.75 1.59
C VAL A 11 -5.36 -3.50 2.36
N GLU A 12 -6.61 -3.38 1.93
CA GLU A 12 -7.75 -4.07 2.50
C GLU A 12 -8.28 -5.10 1.52
N ASP A 13 -8.30 -6.36 1.95
CA ASP A 13 -8.85 -7.47 1.20
C ASP A 13 -10.10 -8.01 1.90
N ARG A 14 -11.11 -8.38 1.12
CA ARG A 14 -12.30 -9.08 1.64
C ARG A 14 -12.14 -10.58 1.44
N VAL A 15 -11.98 -11.31 2.53
CA VAL A 15 -11.75 -12.76 2.52
C VAL A 15 -12.88 -13.46 3.27
N LYS A 16 -13.35 -14.59 2.75
CA LYS A 16 -14.32 -15.43 3.47
C LYS A 16 -13.61 -16.25 4.53
N HIS A 17 -14.18 -16.30 5.73
CA HIS A 17 -13.68 -17.21 6.77
C HIS A 17 -13.78 -18.66 6.26
N PRO A 18 -12.71 -19.47 6.35
CA PRO A 18 -12.67 -20.79 5.69
C PRO A 18 -13.76 -21.74 6.19
N LEU A 19 -14.06 -21.73 7.49
CA LEU A 19 -15.11 -22.58 8.08
C LEU A 19 -16.52 -21.98 7.97
N TYR A 20 -16.71 -20.74 8.42
CA TYR A 20 -18.03 -20.13 8.59
C TYR A 20 -18.55 -19.36 7.37
N GLY A 21 -17.72 -19.12 6.34
CA GLY A 21 -18.13 -18.38 5.13
C GLY A 21 -18.40 -16.87 5.34
N LYS A 22 -18.34 -16.37 6.58
CA LYS A 22 -18.48 -14.94 6.91
C LYS A 22 -17.42 -14.13 6.17
N VAL A 23 -17.85 -13.11 5.42
CA VAL A 23 -16.93 -12.16 4.76
C VAL A 23 -16.30 -11.29 5.83
N MET A 24 -14.97 -11.30 5.92
CA MET A 24 -14.18 -10.50 6.83
C MET A 24 -13.22 -9.61 6.04
N THR A 25 -12.95 -8.42 6.55
CA THR A 25 -11.93 -7.53 5.99
C THR A 25 -10.58 -7.84 6.66
N LYS A 26 -9.55 -8.12 5.86
CA LYS A 26 -8.18 -8.31 6.30
C LYS A 26 -7.35 -7.13 5.80
N SER A 27 -6.67 -6.45 6.70
CA SER A 27 -5.78 -5.35 6.34
C SER A 27 -4.32 -5.78 6.41
N SER A 28 -3.53 -5.39 5.40
CA SER A 28 -2.09 -5.64 5.31
C SER A 28 -1.36 -4.33 5.03
N ARG A 29 -0.21 -4.14 5.67
CA ARG A 29 0.62 -2.95 5.46
C ARG A 29 1.79 -3.28 4.56
N LEU A 30 1.96 -2.49 3.50
CA LEU A 30 3.03 -2.64 2.51
C LEU A 30 3.92 -1.40 2.55
N LYS A 31 5.23 -1.55 2.29
CA LYS A 31 6.12 -0.42 2.08
C LYS A 31 6.40 -0.26 0.60
N ALA A 32 6.01 0.88 0.04
CA ALA A 32 6.25 1.23 -1.34
C ALA A 32 7.34 2.29 -1.48
N HIS A 33 8.07 2.23 -2.59
CA HIS A 33 9.05 3.23 -2.98
C HIS A 33 8.37 4.34 -3.78
N ASP A 34 8.60 5.57 -3.35
CA ASP A 34 8.19 6.81 -4.01
C ASP A 34 9.45 7.66 -4.14
N GLU A 35 9.82 8.07 -5.36
CA GLU A 35 11.06 8.83 -5.61
C GLU A 35 10.88 10.33 -5.34
N THR A 36 9.69 10.85 -5.62
CA THR A 36 9.37 12.29 -5.59
C THR A 36 8.69 12.71 -4.29
N ASN A 37 8.33 11.76 -3.42
CA ASN A 37 7.58 12.01 -2.17
C ASN A 37 6.25 12.73 -2.43
N ASP A 38 5.62 12.46 -3.57
CA ASP A 38 4.40 13.15 -4.00
C ASP A 38 3.15 12.63 -3.27
N ALA A 39 3.19 11.42 -2.73
CA ALA A 39 2.03 10.81 -2.07
C ALA A 39 1.86 11.27 -0.61
N GLY A 40 0.69 11.83 -0.31
CA GLY A 40 0.29 12.30 1.01
C GLY A 40 -0.42 11.25 1.87
N ILE A 41 -0.73 11.62 3.12
CA ILE A 41 -1.56 10.79 4.00
C ILE A 41 -3.01 10.89 3.54
N GLY A 42 -3.65 9.75 3.29
CA GLY A 42 -5.05 9.68 2.86
C GLY A 42 -5.25 9.56 1.35
N ASP A 43 -4.16 9.63 0.57
CA ASP A 43 -4.22 9.45 -0.87
C ASP A 43 -4.51 7.98 -1.23
N ARG A 44 -5.30 7.78 -2.29
CA ARG A 44 -5.51 6.46 -2.88
C ARG A 44 -4.47 6.22 -3.95
N VAL A 45 -3.59 5.25 -3.70
CA VAL A 45 -2.44 4.96 -4.56
C VAL A 45 -2.52 3.60 -5.23
N ARG A 46 -1.97 3.50 -6.45
CA ARG A 46 -1.74 2.24 -7.15
C ARG A 46 -0.27 1.86 -7.05
N VAL A 47 0.00 0.66 -6.56
CA VAL A 47 1.35 0.13 -6.36
C VAL A 47 1.60 -1.12 -7.21
N MET A 48 2.85 -1.31 -7.63
CA MET A 48 3.31 -2.47 -8.40
C MET A 48 4.43 -3.20 -7.64
N GLU A 49 4.48 -4.52 -7.76
CA GLU A 49 5.62 -5.30 -7.27
C GLU A 49 6.90 -4.97 -8.05
N THR A 50 8.03 -5.00 -7.37
CA THR A 50 9.34 -4.79 -7.97
C THR A 50 10.38 -5.66 -7.30
N ARG A 51 11.60 -5.67 -7.85
CA ARG A 51 12.75 -6.28 -7.17
C ARG A 51 12.91 -5.66 -5.77
N PRO A 52 13.47 -6.38 -4.79
CA PRO A 52 13.72 -5.81 -3.47
C PRO A 52 14.56 -4.53 -3.57
N LEU A 53 14.04 -3.43 -3.01
CA LEU A 53 14.73 -2.13 -2.96
C LEU A 53 15.37 -1.90 -1.58
N SER A 54 14.90 -2.62 -0.57
CA SER A 54 15.42 -2.64 0.80
C SER A 54 15.00 -3.96 1.46
N ALA A 55 15.34 -4.17 2.73
CA ALA A 55 14.94 -5.36 3.49
C ALA A 55 13.42 -5.62 3.49
N THR A 56 12.61 -4.55 3.49
CA THR A 56 11.13 -4.63 3.56
C THR A 56 10.40 -3.95 2.40
N LYS A 57 11.10 -3.24 1.51
CA LYS A 57 10.50 -2.51 0.38
C LYS A 57 10.50 -3.38 -0.87
N ARG A 58 9.31 -3.80 -1.31
CA ARG A 58 9.08 -4.66 -2.50
C ARG A 58 8.08 -4.08 -3.50
N TRP A 59 7.58 -2.88 -3.22
CA TRP A 59 6.55 -2.23 -4.00
C TRP A 59 7.07 -0.88 -4.48
N ARG A 60 6.59 -0.43 -5.64
CA ARG A 60 6.82 0.92 -6.16
C ARG A 60 5.49 1.62 -6.42
N LEU A 61 5.45 2.93 -6.22
CA LEU A 61 4.32 3.77 -6.61
C LEU A 61 4.25 3.85 -8.14
N ILE A 62 3.06 3.67 -8.71
CA ILE A 62 2.81 3.89 -10.15
C ILE A 62 2.07 5.21 -10.34
N GLU A 63 0.97 5.36 -9.62
CA GLU A 63 -0.01 6.42 -9.86
C GLU A 63 -0.76 6.74 -8.57
N ILE A 64 -1.05 8.02 -8.37
CA ILE A 64 -1.98 8.49 -7.34
C ILE A 64 -3.35 8.61 -8.01
N VAL A 65 -4.26 7.71 -7.64
CA VAL A 65 -5.61 7.63 -8.23
C VAL A 65 -6.50 8.75 -7.73
N GLU A 66 -6.40 9.07 -6.44
CA GLU A 66 -7.21 10.11 -5.81
C GLU A 66 -6.37 10.79 -4.73
N ARG A 67 -6.28 12.12 -4.79
CA ARG A 67 -5.63 12.91 -3.74
C ARG A 67 -6.65 13.19 -2.64
N ALA A 68 -6.18 13.12 -1.39
CA ALA A 68 -6.96 13.51 -0.23
C ALA A 68 -7.44 14.96 -0.38
N LYS A 69 -8.69 15.19 0.02
CA LYS A 69 -9.37 16.49 -0.06
C LYS A 69 -9.15 17.31 1.21
#